data_AF-A0A9P5UMW4-F1
#
_entry.id   AF-A0A9P5UMW4-F1
#
_cell.length_a   1.000
_cell.length_b   1.000
_cell.length_c   1.000
_cell.angle_alpha   90.00
_cell.angle_beta   90.00
_cell.angle_gamma   90.00
#
_symmetry.space_group_name_H-M   'P 1'
#
loop_
_entity.id
_entity.type
_entity.pdbx_description
1 polymer ?
#
loop_
_entity_poly.entity_id
_entity_poly.type
_entity_poly.pdbx_seq_one_letter_code
_entity_poly.pdbx_strand_id
1 'polypeptide(L)'
;MALPIHIRNPIHPNSANKHKRFGLQMLNELSRIEMFVTKLEAVGKHEDTSTELAKTVAHLEQTLHAYEVENGQAARLENTSGRMMLQRYMNRTGLADMFPKSSEYLGIDPGPPGGSFIESHFRQMSTINQLVSIALQLQNDLKLSNYKFIAYQVALLYQCINQAGPQFSKKYKSRVEENFNALKETSNTSDEPHLPIELQAWLSDLTTDIVSEALFSGRPMSQQTPEAQHLSDYINRVSSGNSLGESVVAQAQ
;
A
#
# COMPACT_ATOMS: atom_id res chain seq x y z
N MET A 1 -23.99 -7.02 -23.79
CA MET A 1 -22.72 -6.90 -24.54
C MET A 1 -21.60 -6.74 -23.53
N ALA A 2 -20.72 -7.73 -23.40
CA ALA A 2 -19.58 -7.68 -22.49
C ALA A 2 -18.45 -6.90 -23.15
N LEU A 3 -18.05 -5.76 -22.58
CA LEU A 3 -16.85 -5.04 -23.02
C LEU A 3 -15.62 -5.86 -22.58
N PRO A 4 -14.74 -6.28 -23.49
CA PRO A 4 -13.53 -6.98 -23.12
C PRO A 4 -12.59 -6.00 -22.39
N ILE A 5 -12.36 -6.25 -21.11
CA ILE A 5 -11.36 -5.53 -20.31
C ILE A 5 -9.98 -5.99 -20.83
N HIS A 6 -9.43 -5.23 -21.77
CA HIS A 6 -8.03 -5.34 -22.15
C HIS A 6 -7.20 -4.79 -21.00
N ILE A 7 -6.69 -5.66 -20.13
CA ILE A 7 -5.62 -5.33 -19.19
C ILE A 7 -4.36 -5.08 -20.04
N ARG A 8 -4.21 -3.85 -20.52
CA ARG A 8 -3.04 -3.42 -21.29
C ARG A 8 -1.83 -3.35 -20.36
N ASN A 9 -0.93 -4.31 -20.54
CA ASN A 9 0.48 -4.30 -20.19
C ASN A 9 0.83 -4.14 -18.69
N PRO A 10 1.92 -4.78 -18.22
CA PRO A 10 2.43 -4.53 -16.88
C PRO A 10 2.66 -3.04 -16.66
N ILE A 11 2.39 -2.56 -15.43
CA ILE A 11 2.55 -1.17 -14.96
C ILE A 11 4.00 -0.66 -15.13
N HIS A 12 4.93 -1.53 -15.55
CA HIS A 12 6.29 -1.17 -15.88
C HIS A 12 6.55 -1.45 -17.37
N PRO A 13 6.98 -0.43 -18.14
CA PRO A 13 7.52 -0.67 -19.47
C PRO A 13 8.68 -1.66 -19.37
N ASN A 14 8.81 -2.57 -20.35
CA ASN A 14 9.82 -3.63 -20.44
C ASN A 14 11.30 -3.14 -20.38
N SER A 15 11.53 -1.83 -20.27
CA SER A 15 12.82 -1.19 -20.02
C SER A 15 13.18 -1.00 -18.53
N ALA A 16 12.35 -1.46 -17.58
CA ALA A 16 12.66 -1.37 -16.16
C ALA A 16 14.00 -2.08 -15.85
N ASN A 17 14.97 -1.29 -15.37
CA ASN A 17 16.28 -1.72 -14.90
C ASN A 17 16.14 -3.01 -14.06
N LYS A 18 16.91 -4.06 -14.37
CA LYS A 18 16.86 -5.35 -13.64
C LYS A 18 16.96 -5.13 -12.13
N HIS A 19 17.80 -4.18 -11.70
CA HIS A 19 17.93 -3.76 -10.31
C HIS A 19 16.61 -3.24 -9.72
N LYS A 20 15.86 -2.42 -10.47
CA LYS A 20 14.53 -1.93 -10.08
C LYS A 20 13.54 -3.07 -9.86
N ARG A 21 13.48 -4.01 -10.79
CA ARG A 21 12.58 -5.18 -10.68
C ARG A 21 12.91 -6.02 -9.45
N PHE A 22 14.20 -6.29 -9.26
CA PHE A 22 14.68 -7.02 -8.08
C PHE A 22 14.32 -6.29 -6.78
N GLY A 23 14.61 -4.98 -6.67
CA GLY A 23 14.31 -4.23 -5.45
C GLY A 23 12.82 -4.14 -5.13
N LEU A 24 11.93 -4.11 -6.14
CA LEU A 24 10.47 -4.20 -5.94
C LEU A 24 10.04 -5.59 -5.50
N GLN A 25 10.66 -6.65 -6.03
CA GLN A 25 10.42 -8.02 -5.58
C GLN A 25 10.84 -8.20 -4.12
N MET A 26 11.99 -7.65 -3.72
CA MET A 26 12.45 -7.66 -2.33
C MET A 26 11.42 -7.01 -1.39
N LEU A 27 10.88 -5.84 -1.76
CA LEU A 27 9.83 -5.18 -0.98
C LEU A 27 8.59 -6.06 -0.84
N ASN A 28 8.15 -6.69 -1.93
CA ASN A 28 6.95 -7.52 -1.92
C ASN A 28 7.11 -8.74 -0.99
N GLU A 29 8.22 -9.47 -1.11
CA GLU A 29 8.43 -10.67 -0.28
C GLU A 29 8.66 -10.31 1.20
N LEU A 30 9.39 -9.24 1.51
CA LEU A 30 9.54 -8.76 2.89
C LEU A 30 8.20 -8.32 3.48
N SER A 31 7.34 -7.69 2.68
CA SER A 31 5.97 -7.34 3.10
C SER A 31 5.14 -8.57 3.47
N ARG A 32 5.29 -9.66 2.70
CA ARG A 32 4.60 -10.94 2.97
C ARG A 32 5.13 -11.59 4.25
N ILE A 33 6.45 -11.57 4.45
CA ILE A 33 7.08 -12.05 5.69
C ILE A 33 6.54 -11.25 6.89
N GLU A 34 6.55 -9.92 6.83
CA GLU A 34 6.04 -9.04 7.88
C GLU A 34 4.59 -9.36 8.25
N MET A 35 3.75 -9.56 7.24
CA MET A 35 2.35 -9.93 7.40
C MET A 35 2.18 -11.31 8.04
N PHE A 36 2.93 -12.32 7.58
CA PHE A 36 2.84 -13.67 8.14
C PHE A 36 3.34 -13.73 9.58
N VAL A 37 4.44 -13.05 9.90
CA VAL A 37 4.95 -12.94 11.28
C VAL A 37 3.91 -12.25 12.17
N THR A 38 3.36 -11.12 11.72
CA THR A 38 2.27 -10.42 12.45
C THR A 38 1.07 -11.32 12.71
N LYS A 39 0.67 -12.12 11.71
CA LYS A 39 -0.46 -13.05 11.85
C LYS A 39 -0.15 -14.15 12.87
N LEU A 40 1.06 -14.71 12.85
CA LEU A 40 1.49 -15.75 13.79
C LEU A 40 1.58 -15.22 15.23
N GLU A 41 2.00 -13.98 15.42
CA GLU A 41 2.01 -13.31 16.73
C GLU A 41 0.58 -13.06 17.25
N ALA A 42 -0.33 -12.61 16.39
CA ALA A 42 -1.68 -12.23 16.78
C ALA A 42 -2.62 -13.43 17.00
N VAL A 43 -2.52 -14.46 16.17
CA VAL A 43 -3.46 -15.60 16.14
C VAL A 43 -2.83 -16.89 16.66
N GLY A 44 -1.51 -16.89 16.92
CA GLY A 44 -0.75 -18.07 17.32
C GLY A 44 -0.27 -18.91 16.14
N LYS A 45 0.35 -20.06 16.45
CA LYS A 45 0.94 -20.95 15.43
C LYS A 45 -0.15 -21.61 14.59
N HIS A 46 -0.16 -21.29 13.30
CA HIS A 46 -1.01 -21.92 12.30
C HIS A 46 -0.12 -22.59 11.25
N GLU A 47 -0.24 -23.92 11.09
CA GLU A 47 0.67 -24.73 10.28
C GLU A 47 0.80 -24.22 8.83
N ASP A 48 -0.32 -23.87 8.19
CA ASP A 48 -0.31 -23.29 6.84
C ASP A 48 0.44 -21.95 6.78
N THR A 49 0.27 -21.09 7.78
CA THR A 49 0.91 -19.76 7.81
C THR A 49 2.41 -19.90 8.04
N SER A 50 2.83 -20.80 8.92
CA SER A 50 4.25 -21.12 9.13
C SER A 50 4.90 -21.75 7.89
N THR A 51 4.18 -22.62 7.19
CA THR A 51 4.63 -23.25 5.95
C THR A 51 4.81 -22.23 4.84
N GLU A 52 3.84 -21.35 4.63
CA GLU A 52 3.94 -20.28 3.62
C GLU A 52 5.06 -19.29 3.96
N LEU A 53 5.22 -18.91 5.23
CA LEU A 53 6.33 -18.09 5.69
C LEU A 53 7.70 -18.70 5.34
N ALA A 54 7.89 -20.00 5.63
CA ALA A 54 9.14 -20.68 5.31
C ALA A 54 9.42 -20.72 3.80
N LYS A 55 8.38 -20.97 2.97
CA LYS A 55 8.50 -20.92 1.51
C LYS A 55 8.86 -19.53 1.00
N THR A 56 8.23 -18.49 1.54
CA THR A 56 8.50 -17.09 1.19
C THR A 56 9.96 -16.72 1.49
N VAL A 57 10.47 -17.10 2.67
CA VAL A 57 11.87 -16.86 3.04
C VAL A 57 12.84 -17.61 2.13
N ALA A 58 12.59 -18.90 1.88
CA ALA A 58 13.45 -19.70 1.00
C ALA A 58 13.47 -19.14 -0.44
N HIS A 59 12.32 -18.68 -0.95
CA HIS A 59 12.23 -18.04 -2.26
C HIS A 59 13.02 -16.73 -2.30
N LEU A 60 12.95 -15.93 -1.24
CA LEU A 60 13.68 -14.66 -1.13
C LEU A 60 15.20 -14.87 -1.11
N GLU A 61 15.67 -15.85 -0.33
CA GLU A 61 17.09 -16.22 -0.26
C GLU A 61 17.61 -16.69 -1.63
N GLN A 62 16.85 -17.55 -2.34
CA GLN A 62 17.20 -18.01 -3.68
C GLN A 62 17.23 -16.88 -4.71
N THR A 63 16.27 -15.95 -4.64
CA THR A 63 16.17 -14.82 -5.56
C THR A 63 17.36 -13.88 -5.38
N LEU A 64 17.73 -13.58 -4.13
CA LEU A 64 18.90 -12.76 -3.83
C LEU A 64 20.19 -13.42 -4.31
N HIS A 65 20.35 -14.72 -4.07
CA HIS A 65 21.50 -15.47 -4.54
C HIS A 65 21.63 -15.42 -6.07
N ALA A 66 20.55 -15.67 -6.80
CA ALA A 66 20.53 -15.58 -8.26
C ALA A 66 20.91 -14.16 -8.75
N TYR A 67 20.40 -13.13 -8.09
CA TYR A 67 20.72 -11.74 -8.41
C TYR A 67 22.21 -11.41 -8.18
N GLU A 68 22.82 -11.87 -7.08
CA GLU A 68 24.24 -11.61 -6.78
C GLU A 68 25.19 -12.37 -7.73
N VAL A 69 24.82 -13.58 -8.14
CA VAL A 69 25.55 -14.36 -9.16
C VAL A 69 25.53 -13.63 -10.50
N GLU A 70 24.36 -13.19 -10.95
CA GLU A 70 24.22 -12.48 -12.23
C GLU A 70 24.98 -11.14 -12.28
N ASN A 71 25.17 -10.48 -11.14
CA ASN A 71 25.91 -9.20 -11.04
C ASN A 71 27.40 -9.36 -10.72
N GLY A 72 27.96 -10.57 -10.88
CA GLY A 72 29.41 -10.80 -10.82
C GLY A 72 30.01 -10.78 -9.40
N GLN A 73 29.18 -10.88 -8.35
CA GLN A 73 29.66 -10.99 -6.96
C GLN A 73 29.88 -12.44 -6.53
N ALA A 74 29.78 -13.40 -7.45
CA ALA A 74 29.88 -14.85 -7.23
C ALA A 74 31.10 -15.29 -6.39
N ALA A 75 32.26 -14.67 -6.58
CA ALA A 75 33.48 -15.00 -5.83
C ALA A 75 33.39 -14.70 -4.31
N ARG A 76 32.44 -13.86 -3.87
CA ARG A 76 32.18 -13.60 -2.44
C ARG A 76 31.13 -14.56 -1.83
N LEU A 77 30.50 -15.40 -2.66
CA LEU A 77 29.34 -16.22 -2.29
C LEU A 77 29.68 -17.64 -1.86
N GLU A 78 30.88 -18.15 -2.17
CA GLU A 78 31.22 -19.59 -2.06
C GLU A 78 31.04 -20.21 -0.66
N ASN A 79 30.87 -19.43 0.41
CA ASN A 79 30.61 -19.93 1.77
C ASN A 79 29.56 -19.13 2.56
N THR A 80 28.79 -18.25 1.91
CA THR A 80 27.79 -17.43 2.62
C THR A 80 26.42 -18.10 2.52
N SER A 81 25.76 -18.34 3.65
CA SER A 81 24.35 -18.80 3.65
C SER A 81 23.44 -17.73 3.03
N GLY A 82 22.40 -18.14 2.27
CA GLY A 82 21.41 -17.22 1.69
C GLY A 82 20.79 -16.30 2.73
N ARG A 83 20.61 -16.79 3.96
CA ARG A 83 20.14 -15.98 5.09
C ARG A 83 21.10 -14.85 5.47
N MET A 84 22.41 -15.11 5.52
CA MET A 84 23.41 -14.07 5.79
C MET A 84 23.49 -13.03 4.66
N MET A 85 23.31 -13.45 3.41
CA MET A 85 23.21 -12.51 2.28
C MET A 85 22.00 -11.60 2.46
N LEU A 86 20.84 -12.17 2.80
CA LEU A 86 19.60 -11.43 3.03
C LEU A 86 19.74 -10.42 4.16
N GLN A 87 20.33 -10.82 5.29
CA GLN A 87 20.62 -9.92 6.41
C GLN A 87 21.51 -8.75 5.99
N ARG A 88 22.61 -9.02 5.27
CA ARG A 88 23.51 -7.97 4.76
C ARG A 88 22.81 -7.03 3.79
N TYR A 89 21.99 -7.58 2.90
CA TYR A 89 21.22 -6.79 1.95
C TYR A 89 20.25 -5.86 2.67
N MET A 90 19.48 -6.37 3.64
CA MET A 90 18.52 -5.59 4.42
C MET A 90 19.19 -4.47 5.22
N ASN A 91 20.33 -4.73 5.86
CA ASN A 91 21.09 -3.72 6.59
C ASN A 91 21.64 -2.63 5.65
N ARG A 92 22.23 -3.01 4.51
CA ARG A 92 22.80 -2.07 3.54
C ARG A 92 21.76 -1.18 2.87
N THR A 93 20.55 -1.69 2.71
CA THR A 93 19.45 -0.98 2.02
C THR A 93 18.55 -0.19 2.95
N GLY A 94 18.68 -0.38 4.28
CA GLY A 94 17.76 0.18 5.27
C GLY A 94 16.41 -0.53 5.33
N LEU A 95 16.26 -1.66 4.64
CA LEU A 95 15.03 -2.47 4.70
C LEU A 95 14.86 -3.11 6.08
N ALA A 96 15.95 -3.29 6.84
CA ALA A 96 15.87 -3.84 8.17
C ALA A 96 14.99 -3.00 9.11
N ASP A 97 15.13 -1.67 9.04
CA ASP A 97 14.34 -0.72 9.83
C ASP A 97 12.90 -0.60 9.32
N MET A 98 12.69 -0.81 8.01
CA MET A 98 11.37 -0.72 7.39
C MET A 98 10.48 -1.94 7.69
N PHE A 99 11.08 -3.11 7.90
CA PHE A 99 10.41 -4.38 8.11
C PHE A 99 10.87 -5.01 9.44
N PRO A 100 10.55 -4.40 10.59
CA PRO A 100 11.14 -4.78 11.88
C PRO A 100 10.84 -6.22 12.29
N LYS A 101 9.63 -6.73 12.03
CA LYS A 101 9.28 -8.11 12.39
C LYS A 101 9.94 -9.12 11.47
N SER A 102 10.05 -8.79 10.18
CA SER A 102 10.80 -9.58 9.22
C SER A 102 12.28 -9.65 9.62
N SER A 103 12.85 -8.53 10.04
CA SER A 103 14.23 -8.43 10.51
C SER A 103 14.47 -9.30 11.74
N GLU A 104 13.63 -9.17 12.76
CA GLU A 104 13.70 -9.99 13.97
C GLU A 104 13.56 -11.48 13.63
N TYR A 105 12.58 -11.85 12.80
CA TYR A 105 12.38 -13.24 12.36
C TYR A 105 13.60 -13.78 11.60
N LEU A 106 14.27 -12.93 10.82
CA LEU A 106 15.48 -13.28 10.08
C LEU A 106 16.74 -13.29 10.96
N GLY A 107 16.66 -12.86 12.22
CA GLY A 107 17.78 -12.82 13.17
C GLY A 107 18.69 -11.60 12.97
N ILE A 108 18.14 -10.50 12.45
CA ILE A 108 18.78 -9.18 12.45
C ILE A 108 18.41 -8.53 13.78
N ASP A 109 19.41 -8.04 14.52
CA ASP A 109 19.14 -7.32 15.77
C ASP A 109 18.21 -6.13 15.49
N PRO A 110 17.12 -5.97 16.27
CA PRO A 110 16.21 -4.86 16.08
C PRO A 110 16.97 -3.55 16.30
N GLY A 111 16.91 -2.68 15.30
CA GLY A 111 17.37 -1.30 15.43
C GLY A 111 16.61 -0.56 16.56
N PRO A 112 17.02 0.67 16.91
CA PRO A 112 16.29 1.47 17.88
C PRO A 112 14.79 1.56 17.49
N PRO A 113 13.87 1.57 18.47
CA PRO A 113 12.43 1.50 18.21
C PRO A 113 11.96 2.72 17.41
N GLY A 114 11.97 2.57 16.10
CA GLY A 114 11.65 3.61 15.11
C GLY A 114 10.30 3.40 14.42
N GLY A 115 9.41 2.56 14.97
CA GLY A 115 8.10 2.25 14.37
C GLY A 115 8.19 1.49 13.05
N SER A 116 7.20 0.66 12.74
CA SER A 116 7.15 -0.03 11.43
C SER A 116 6.70 0.94 10.35
N PHE A 117 7.65 1.49 9.60
CA PHE A 117 7.38 2.42 8.49
C PHE A 117 6.47 1.80 7.41
N ILE A 118 6.60 0.48 7.18
CA ILE A 118 5.75 -0.23 6.23
C ILE A 118 4.33 -0.46 6.75
N GLU A 119 4.15 -0.65 8.06
CA GLU A 119 2.81 -0.78 8.66
C GLU A 119 2.00 0.51 8.47
N SER A 120 2.63 1.67 8.72
CA SER A 120 1.99 2.97 8.48
C SER A 120 1.57 3.12 7.01
N HIS A 121 2.45 2.74 6.08
CA HIS A 121 2.14 2.73 4.66
C HIS A 121 0.97 1.80 4.30
N PHE A 122 0.93 0.57 4.83
CA PHE A 122 -0.20 -0.35 4.59
C PHE A 122 -1.51 0.15 5.18
N ARG A 123 -1.45 0.76 6.37
CA ARG A 123 -2.63 1.38 6.99
C ARG A 123 -3.17 2.51 6.11
N GLN A 124 -2.29 3.35 5.58
CA GLN A 124 -2.70 4.43 4.67
C GLN A 124 -3.29 3.87 3.37
N MET A 125 -2.64 2.89 2.73
CA MET A 125 -3.19 2.23 1.55
C MET A 125 -4.55 1.58 1.81
N SER A 126 -4.71 0.89 2.93
CA SER A 126 -5.98 0.28 3.34
C SER A 126 -7.09 1.34 3.47
N THR A 127 -6.77 2.47 4.09
CA THR A 127 -7.71 3.58 4.27
C THR A 127 -8.14 4.21 2.94
N ILE A 128 -7.19 4.42 2.01
CA ILE A 128 -7.49 4.92 0.67
C ILE A 128 -8.33 3.92 -0.12
N ASN A 129 -8.00 2.62 -0.04
CA ASN A 129 -8.79 1.57 -0.68
C ASN A 129 -10.22 1.54 -0.16
N GLN A 130 -10.42 1.63 1.16
CA GLN A 130 -11.75 1.72 1.76
C GLN A 130 -12.53 2.95 1.26
N LEU A 131 -11.89 4.12 1.21
CA LEU A 131 -12.50 5.34 0.67
C LEU A 131 -12.97 5.14 -0.78
N VAL A 132 -12.11 4.59 -1.64
CA VAL A 132 -12.44 4.32 -3.05
C VAL A 132 -13.56 3.28 -3.16
N SER A 133 -13.50 2.20 -2.40
CA SER A 133 -14.52 1.16 -2.41
C SER A 133 -15.90 1.70 -2.03
N ILE A 134 -16.00 2.51 -0.97
CA ILE A 134 -17.26 3.12 -0.56
C ILE A 134 -17.76 4.11 -1.62
N ALA A 135 -16.88 4.93 -2.19
CA ALA A 135 -17.25 5.87 -3.26
C ALA A 135 -17.81 5.15 -4.50
N LEU A 136 -17.15 4.08 -4.95
CA LEU A 136 -17.62 3.27 -6.08
C LEU A 136 -18.91 2.51 -5.77
N GLN A 137 -19.05 2.01 -4.54
CA GLN A 137 -20.29 1.37 -4.09
C GLN A 137 -21.46 2.34 -4.18
N LEU A 138 -21.29 3.57 -3.67
CA LEU A 138 -22.30 4.62 -3.76
C LEU A 138 -22.68 4.97 -5.21
N GLN A 139 -21.72 5.01 -6.13
CA GLN A 139 -22.02 5.20 -7.57
C GLN A 139 -22.87 4.09 -8.16
N ASN A 140 -22.68 2.85 -7.70
CA ASN A 140 -23.51 1.74 -8.13
C ASN A 140 -24.89 1.78 -7.47
N ASP A 141 -24.96 2.18 -6.21
CA ASP A 141 -26.21 2.29 -5.46
C ASP A 141 -27.11 3.43 -5.99
N LEU A 142 -26.52 4.44 -6.65
CA LEU A 142 -27.26 5.45 -7.42
C LEU A 142 -28.07 4.88 -8.61
N LYS A 143 -27.90 3.60 -8.97
CA LYS A 143 -28.69 2.92 -9.99
C LYS A 143 -29.91 2.20 -9.41
N LEU A 144 -30.04 2.16 -8.09
CA LEU A 144 -31.15 1.51 -7.40
C LEU A 144 -32.40 2.41 -7.42
N SER A 145 -33.57 1.80 -7.23
CA SER A 145 -34.84 2.54 -7.11
C SER A 145 -35.10 3.04 -5.68
N ASN A 146 -34.55 2.34 -4.68
CA ASN A 146 -34.82 2.60 -3.26
C ASN A 146 -33.57 3.13 -2.55
N TYR A 147 -33.67 4.34 -1.98
CA TYR A 147 -32.57 5.06 -1.34
C TYR A 147 -32.64 5.08 0.20
N LYS A 148 -33.37 4.15 0.83
CA LYS A 148 -33.58 4.11 2.28
C LYS A 148 -32.29 4.15 3.10
N PHE A 149 -31.19 3.60 2.57
CA PHE A 149 -29.91 3.52 3.27
C PHE A 149 -28.86 4.54 2.80
N ILE A 150 -29.20 5.42 1.85
CA ILE A 150 -28.20 6.30 1.22
C ILE A 150 -27.54 7.26 2.22
N ALA A 151 -28.30 7.79 3.17
CA ALA A 151 -27.77 8.68 4.20
C ALA A 151 -26.75 7.96 5.10
N TYR A 152 -26.98 6.68 5.42
CA TYR A 152 -26.03 5.88 6.18
C TYR A 152 -24.74 5.59 5.40
N GLN A 153 -24.88 5.25 4.11
CA GLN A 153 -23.72 5.03 3.24
C GLN A 153 -22.88 6.29 3.04
N VAL A 154 -23.53 7.46 2.94
CA VAL A 154 -22.83 8.76 2.90
C VAL A 154 -22.16 9.09 4.25
N ALA A 155 -22.75 8.71 5.38
CA ALA A 155 -22.10 8.84 6.69
C ALA A 155 -20.83 7.95 6.79
N LEU A 156 -20.87 6.73 6.24
CA LEU A 156 -19.68 5.88 6.11
C LEU A 156 -18.62 6.53 5.21
N LEU A 157 -19.03 7.10 4.07
CA LEU A 157 -18.11 7.84 3.19
C LEU A 157 -17.45 9.00 3.93
N TYR A 158 -18.23 9.77 4.71
CA TYR A 158 -17.72 10.86 5.54
C TYR A 158 -16.66 10.38 6.55
N GLN A 159 -16.89 9.24 7.20
CA GLN A 159 -15.91 8.64 8.09
C GLN A 159 -14.62 8.26 7.35
N CYS A 160 -14.73 7.61 6.18
CA CYS A 160 -13.58 7.28 5.34
C CYS A 160 -12.80 8.53 4.89
N ILE A 161 -13.50 9.62 4.54
CA ILE A 161 -12.88 10.91 4.17
C ILE A 161 -12.03 11.47 5.32
N ASN A 162 -12.53 11.40 6.55
CA ASN A 162 -11.79 11.87 7.72
C ASN A 162 -10.55 11.00 8.01
N GLN A 163 -10.65 9.70 7.80
CA GLN A 163 -9.54 8.76 8.02
C GLN A 163 -8.47 8.83 6.92
N ALA A 164 -8.86 9.11 5.68
CA ALA A 164 -7.96 9.16 4.52
C ALA A 164 -6.92 10.30 4.58
N GLY A 165 -7.11 11.26 5.48
CA GLY A 165 -6.12 12.27 5.83
C GLY A 165 -6.58 13.72 5.58
N PRO A 166 -5.73 14.70 5.94
CA PRO A 166 -6.04 16.13 5.84
C PRO A 166 -6.40 16.59 4.43
N GLN A 167 -5.82 15.97 3.40
CA GLN A 167 -6.04 16.31 1.99
C GLN A 167 -7.46 16.00 1.52
N PHE A 168 -8.04 14.90 1.96
CA PHE A 168 -9.42 14.52 1.63
C PHE A 168 -10.40 15.29 2.51
N SER A 169 -10.15 15.32 3.82
CA SER A 169 -11.02 16.01 4.78
C SER A 169 -11.16 17.50 4.46
N LYS A 170 -10.08 18.24 4.16
CA LYS A 170 -10.17 19.67 3.81
C LYS A 170 -10.98 19.93 2.54
N LYS A 171 -11.00 19.01 1.59
CA LYS A 171 -11.61 19.20 0.26
C LYS A 171 -13.05 18.71 0.18
N TYR A 172 -13.39 17.61 0.86
CA TYR A 172 -14.66 16.91 0.66
C TYR A 172 -15.59 16.93 1.88
N LYS A 173 -15.07 17.20 3.09
CA LYS A 173 -15.86 17.17 4.33
C LYS A 173 -17.02 18.17 4.29
N SER A 174 -16.74 19.43 3.94
CA SER A 174 -17.78 20.48 3.88
C SER A 174 -18.85 20.17 2.83
N ARG A 175 -18.44 19.67 1.65
CA ARG A 175 -19.39 19.27 0.58
C ARG A 175 -20.40 18.23 1.05
N VAL A 176 -19.97 17.29 1.88
CA VAL A 176 -20.85 16.29 2.50
C VAL A 176 -21.77 16.96 3.53
N GLU A 177 -21.22 17.76 4.43
CA GLU A 177 -21.99 18.44 5.50
C GLU A 177 -23.10 19.33 4.95
N GLU A 178 -22.84 20.05 3.85
CA GLU A 178 -23.80 20.94 3.19
C GLU A 178 -25.06 20.21 2.66
N ASN A 179 -24.92 18.96 2.23
CA ASN A 179 -26.00 18.20 1.56
C ASN A 179 -26.55 17.06 2.43
N PHE A 180 -25.91 16.75 3.56
CA PHE A 180 -26.26 15.61 4.40
C PHE A 180 -27.66 15.70 5.00
N ASN A 181 -28.10 16.89 5.40
CA ASN A 181 -29.43 17.08 5.96
C ASN A 181 -30.52 16.78 4.91
N ALA A 182 -30.36 17.27 3.68
CA ALA A 182 -31.29 17.01 2.59
C ALA A 182 -31.39 15.51 2.24
N LEU A 183 -30.25 14.79 2.24
CA LEU A 183 -30.23 13.32 2.10
C LEU A 183 -31.02 12.62 3.20
N LYS A 184 -30.81 13.03 4.46
CA LYS A 184 -31.44 12.42 5.62
C LYS A 184 -32.96 12.62 5.57
N GLU A 185 -33.43 13.81 5.24
CA GLU A 185 -34.86 14.10 5.09
C GLU A 185 -35.49 13.23 4.01
N THR A 186 -34.86 13.19 2.82
CA THR A 186 -35.35 12.39 1.69
C THR A 186 -35.42 10.90 2.04
N SER A 187 -34.40 10.36 2.71
CA SER A 187 -34.35 8.94 3.10
C SER A 187 -35.40 8.53 4.15
N ASN A 188 -35.97 9.49 4.89
CA ASN A 188 -36.95 9.24 5.96
C ASN A 188 -38.40 9.53 5.52
N THR A 189 -38.62 10.01 4.29
CA THR A 189 -39.94 10.50 3.87
C THR A 189 -40.92 9.37 3.48
N SER A 190 -40.42 8.20 3.11
CA SER A 190 -41.22 7.06 2.63
C SER A 190 -40.51 5.73 2.89
N ASP A 191 -41.22 4.61 2.79
CA ASP A 191 -40.64 3.26 2.81
C ASP A 191 -39.82 2.94 1.55
N GLU A 192 -40.13 3.62 0.43
CA GLU A 192 -39.35 3.60 -0.80
C GLU A 192 -39.00 5.04 -1.21
N PRO A 193 -38.03 5.65 -0.50
CA PRO A 193 -37.62 7.03 -0.76
C PRO A 193 -36.86 7.09 -2.08
N HIS A 194 -37.21 8.08 -2.89
CA HIS A 194 -36.56 8.40 -4.14
C HIS A 194 -35.65 9.62 -3.94
N LEU A 195 -34.45 9.58 -4.49
CA LEU A 195 -33.51 10.69 -4.37
C LEU A 195 -33.77 11.74 -5.47
N PRO A 196 -33.91 13.04 -5.16
CA PRO A 196 -33.94 14.12 -6.15
C PRO A 196 -32.75 14.04 -7.12
N ILE A 197 -32.99 14.42 -8.38
CA ILE A 197 -31.98 14.35 -9.45
C ILE A 197 -30.74 15.19 -9.09
N GLU A 198 -30.95 16.32 -8.43
CA GLU A 198 -29.89 17.23 -7.98
C GLU A 198 -28.97 16.55 -6.96
N LEU A 199 -29.54 15.82 -6.00
CA LEU A 199 -28.78 15.07 -5.00
C LEU A 199 -28.08 13.85 -5.61
N GLN A 200 -28.69 13.20 -6.61
CA GLN A 200 -28.03 12.12 -7.35
C GLN A 200 -26.80 12.65 -8.13
N ALA A 201 -26.97 13.76 -8.85
CA ALA A 201 -25.89 14.40 -9.60
C ALA A 201 -24.75 14.82 -8.66
N TRP A 202 -25.08 15.49 -7.56
CA TRP A 202 -24.10 15.87 -6.54
C TRP A 202 -23.32 14.67 -5.98
N LEU A 203 -24.01 13.58 -5.64
CA LEU A 203 -23.35 12.39 -5.07
C LEU A 203 -22.47 11.68 -6.11
N SER A 204 -22.92 11.64 -7.36
CA SER A 204 -22.13 11.15 -8.50
C SER A 204 -20.85 11.97 -8.69
N ASP A 205 -20.95 13.29 -8.66
CA ASP A 205 -19.80 14.20 -8.82
C ASP A 205 -18.84 14.07 -7.64
N LEU A 206 -19.36 14.07 -6.41
CA LEU A 206 -18.56 13.91 -5.19
C LEU A 206 -17.74 12.61 -5.22
N THR A 207 -18.39 11.48 -5.53
CA THR A 207 -17.72 10.17 -5.57
C THR A 207 -16.73 10.08 -6.72
N THR A 208 -17.04 10.67 -7.88
CA THR A 208 -16.13 10.72 -9.04
C THR A 208 -14.87 11.52 -8.71
N ASP A 209 -15.02 12.68 -8.07
CA ASP A 209 -13.89 13.51 -7.65
C ASP A 209 -13.01 12.79 -6.63
N ILE A 210 -13.60 12.09 -5.66
CA ILE A 210 -12.87 11.33 -4.63
C ILE A 210 -12.06 10.20 -5.28
N VAL A 211 -12.68 9.40 -6.15
CA VAL A 211 -12.01 8.30 -6.85
C VAL A 211 -10.89 8.84 -7.73
N SER A 212 -11.14 9.95 -8.43
CA SER A 212 -10.14 10.56 -9.31
C SER A 212 -8.94 11.07 -8.53
N GLU A 213 -9.15 11.76 -7.40
CA GLU A 213 -8.06 12.22 -6.53
C GLU A 213 -7.29 11.03 -5.91
N ALA A 214 -7.99 10.00 -5.45
CA ALA A 214 -7.38 8.84 -4.82
C ALA A 214 -6.51 8.03 -5.79
N LEU A 215 -6.95 7.85 -7.04
CA LEU A 215 -6.27 7.01 -8.03
C LEU A 215 -5.28 7.77 -8.92
N PHE A 216 -5.53 9.07 -9.18
CA PHE A 216 -4.81 9.82 -10.21
C PHE A 216 -4.16 11.11 -9.72
N SER A 217 -4.10 11.38 -8.40
CA SER A 217 -3.42 12.58 -7.88
C SER A 217 -1.93 12.66 -8.27
N GLY A 218 -1.32 11.56 -8.74
CA GLY A 218 0.05 11.54 -9.25
C GLY A 218 1.09 11.93 -8.20
N ARG A 219 0.70 11.96 -6.92
CA ARG A 219 1.55 12.47 -5.84
C ARG A 219 2.60 11.44 -5.45
N PRO A 220 3.84 11.87 -5.19
CA PRO A 220 4.85 11.02 -4.61
C PRO A 220 4.37 10.44 -3.27
N MET A 221 4.70 9.18 -3.02
CA MET A 221 4.33 8.45 -1.80
C MET A 221 4.79 9.18 -0.51
N SER A 222 5.91 9.89 -0.56
CA SER A 222 6.42 10.75 0.52
C SER A 222 5.48 11.88 0.93
N GLN A 223 4.67 12.39 0.00
CA GLN A 223 3.67 13.43 0.30
C GLN A 223 2.35 12.84 0.82
N GLN A 224 2.08 11.57 0.49
CA GLN A 224 0.87 10.87 0.93
C GLN A 224 1.04 10.26 2.31
N THR A 225 2.25 9.77 2.61
CA THR A 225 2.60 9.15 3.90
C THR A 225 4.00 9.64 4.29
N PRO A 226 4.14 10.77 5.02
CA PRO A 226 5.44 11.29 5.43
C PRO A 226 6.25 10.29 6.25
N GLU A 227 5.56 9.44 7.02
CA GLU A 227 6.15 8.33 7.77
C GLU A 227 6.76 7.25 6.85
N ALA A 228 6.33 7.15 5.59
CA ALA A 228 6.88 6.24 4.58
C ALA A 228 7.98 6.88 3.71
N GLN A 229 8.61 7.97 4.17
CA GLN A 229 9.73 8.61 3.45
C GLN A 229 10.85 7.59 3.13
N HIS A 230 11.17 6.69 4.06
CA HIS A 230 12.18 5.65 3.86
C HIS A 230 11.85 4.70 2.70
N LEU A 231 10.56 4.36 2.51
CA LEU A 231 10.10 3.57 1.37
C LEU A 231 10.26 4.33 0.06
N SER A 232 9.92 5.62 0.06
CA SER A 232 10.11 6.49 -1.11
C SER A 232 11.58 6.62 -1.49
N ASP A 233 12.45 6.81 -0.49
CA ASP A 233 13.90 6.90 -0.69
C ASP A 233 14.47 5.60 -1.24
N TYR A 234 14.06 4.45 -0.69
CA TYR A 234 14.46 3.15 -1.21
C TYR A 234 14.00 2.97 -2.68
N ILE A 235 12.72 3.22 -2.99
CA ILE A 235 12.19 3.10 -4.35
C ILE A 235 12.94 4.02 -5.32
N ASN A 236 13.27 5.24 -4.90
CA ASN A 236 14.04 6.19 -5.70
C ASN A 236 15.48 5.69 -5.94
N ARG A 237 16.16 5.18 -4.91
CA ARG A 237 17.52 4.61 -5.02
C ARG A 237 17.53 3.45 -6.01
N VAL A 238 16.64 2.48 -5.85
CA VAL A 238 16.58 1.31 -6.74
C VAL A 238 16.12 1.71 -8.16
N SER A 239 15.31 2.76 -8.31
CA SER A 239 14.92 3.30 -9.62
C SER A 239 16.04 4.07 -10.32
N SER A 240 16.92 4.72 -9.57
CA SER A 240 18.05 5.52 -10.11
C SER A 240 19.24 4.67 -10.59
N GLY A 241 19.30 3.38 -10.23
CA GLY A 241 20.36 2.48 -10.68
C GLY A 241 21.72 2.72 -10.01
N ASN A 242 21.80 3.58 -8.99
CA ASN A 242 23.01 3.73 -8.20
C ASN A 242 23.32 2.41 -7.49
N SER A 243 24.47 1.82 -7.84
CA SER A 243 24.99 0.64 -7.14
C SER A 243 25.14 0.99 -5.66
N LEU A 244 24.81 0.03 -4.78
CA LEU A 244 24.74 0.21 -3.32
C LEU A 244 26.09 0.55 -2.64
N GLY A 245 27.10 1.05 -3.35
CA GLY A 245 28.52 1.04 -2.97
C GLY A 245 29.16 2.33 -2.48
N GLU A 246 28.58 3.52 -2.66
CA GLU A 246 29.38 4.76 -2.50
C GLU A 246 28.99 5.71 -1.36
N SER A 247 28.03 5.37 -0.50
CA SER A 247 27.56 6.33 0.51
C SER A 247 28.20 6.24 1.90
N VAL A 248 29.11 5.28 2.18
CA VAL A 248 29.64 5.08 3.55
C VAL A 248 31.07 5.62 3.75
N VAL A 249 31.77 6.06 2.70
CA VAL A 249 33.16 6.55 2.85
C VAL A 249 33.25 8.07 3.12
N ALA A 250 32.16 8.83 2.97
CA ALA A 250 32.22 10.29 3.03
C ALA A 250 31.96 10.91 4.43
N GLN A 251 31.81 10.12 5.50
CA GLN A 251 31.61 10.66 6.87
C GLN A 251 32.61 10.16 7.91
N ALA A 252 33.75 9.63 7.48
CA ALA A 252 34.87 9.33 8.37
C ALA A 252 36.18 9.87 7.79
N GLN A 253 36.27 11.20 7.66
CA GLN A 253 37.52 11.95 7.63
C GLN A 253 37.33 13.25 8.40
#